data_AF-A0AAV5VTY5-F1
#
_entry.id   AF-A0AAV5VTY5-F1
#
_cell.length_a   1.000
_cell.length_b   1.000
_cell.length_c   1.000
_cell.angle_alpha   90.00
_cell.angle_beta   90.00
_cell.angle_gamma   90.00
#
_symmetry.space_group_name_H-M   'P 1'
#
loop_
_entity.id
_entity.type
_entity.pdbx_description
1 polymer ?
#
loop_
_entity_poly.entity_id
_entity_poly.type
_entity_poly.pdbx_seq_one_letter_code
_entity_poly.pdbx_strand_id
1 'polypeptide(L)'
;QRRGVNEEKYSLARTYQLRENITIMRMMKRLAIPFAVFTTPATLFYALYLLPPTQFALLKCFSVAMFDWWLTALSLAISLCFPLFDFRFRRAAREIPCFRMLMPSKRDKSLSRFATKHATVDRQRATDLYFDFLEMDLDLGRRPK
;
A
#
# COMPACT_ATOMS: atom_id res chain seq x y z
N GLN A 1 24.21 35.99 -0.35
CA GLN A 1 23.70 35.20 -1.50
C GLN A 1 23.23 33.83 -0.98
N ARG A 2 21.96 33.70 -0.55
CA ARG A 2 21.38 32.46 0.02
C ARG A 2 20.23 31.95 -0.88
N ARG A 3 20.54 31.54 -2.11
CA ARG A 3 19.50 31.04 -3.06
C ARG A 3 19.54 29.53 -3.34
N GLY A 4 20.60 28.79 -2.99
CA GLY A 4 20.73 27.35 -3.33
C GLY A 4 20.06 26.35 -2.36
N VAL A 5 19.92 26.69 -1.08
CA VAL A 5 19.52 25.71 -0.03
C VAL A 5 18.03 25.28 -0.12
N ASN A 6 17.19 26.04 -0.83
CA ASN A 6 15.76 25.74 -0.96
C ASN A 6 15.43 24.83 -2.16
N GLU A 7 16.28 24.78 -3.18
CA GLU A 7 16.03 23.94 -4.38
C GLU A 7 16.32 22.46 -4.11
N GLU A 8 17.35 22.15 -3.30
CA GLU A 8 17.69 20.78 -2.92
C GLU A 8 16.64 20.13 -2.01
N LYS A 9 16.03 20.91 -1.09
CA LYS A 9 14.91 20.42 -0.26
C LYS A 9 13.68 20.07 -1.10
N TYR A 10 13.43 20.82 -2.17
CA TYR A 10 12.33 20.55 -3.10
C TYR A 10 12.56 19.26 -3.91
N SER A 11 13.81 18.99 -4.29
CA SER A 11 14.22 17.76 -5.00
C SER A 11 14.03 16.50 -4.14
N LEU A 12 14.39 16.57 -2.85
CA LEU A 12 14.25 15.44 -1.92
C LEU A 12 12.77 15.09 -1.66
N ALA A 13 11.93 16.08 -1.36
CA ALA A 13 10.51 15.87 -1.09
C ALA A 13 9.79 15.17 -2.27
N ARG A 14 10.09 15.58 -3.50
CA ARG A 14 9.54 14.97 -4.72
C ARG A 14 9.95 13.51 -4.89
N THR A 15 11.18 13.18 -4.53
CA THR A 15 11.70 11.81 -4.62
C THR A 15 11.01 10.88 -3.61
N TYR A 16 10.73 11.36 -2.39
CA TYR A 16 9.96 10.61 -1.39
C TYR A 16 8.52 10.37 -1.83
N GLN A 17 7.84 11.40 -2.32
CA GLN A 17 6.46 11.30 -2.84
C GLN A 17 6.35 10.30 -4.00
N LEU A 18 7.29 10.35 -4.96
CA LEU A 18 7.29 9.43 -6.09
C LEU A 18 7.48 7.97 -5.64
N ARG A 19 8.35 7.73 -4.66
CA ARG A 19 8.59 6.40 -4.09
C ARG A 19 7.38 5.87 -3.31
N GLU A 20 6.71 6.73 -2.56
CA GLU A 20 5.46 6.37 -1.86
C GLU A 20 4.38 5.99 -2.86
N ASN A 21 4.17 6.81 -3.89
CA ASN A 21 3.20 6.53 -4.96
C ASN A 21 3.48 5.21 -5.68
N ILE A 22 4.75 4.91 -6.01
CA ILE A 22 5.13 3.62 -6.60
C ILE A 22 4.82 2.45 -5.67
N THR A 23 5.05 2.63 -4.36
CA THR A 23 4.75 1.60 -3.35
C THR A 23 3.25 1.34 -3.25
N ILE A 24 2.44 2.40 -3.21
CA ILE A 24 0.97 2.32 -3.23
C ILE A 24 0.50 1.62 -4.51
N MET A 25 1.04 1.98 -5.67
CA MET A 25 0.66 1.37 -6.95
C MET A 25 0.98 -0.12 -7.01
N ARG A 26 2.10 -0.56 -6.43
CA ARG A 26 2.40 -2.00 -6.27
C ARG A 26 1.42 -2.71 -5.34
N MET A 27 1.00 -2.06 -4.25
CA MET A 27 -0.03 -2.61 -3.36
C MET A 27 -1.38 -2.72 -4.08
N MET A 28 -1.81 -1.68 -4.79
CA MET A 28 -3.03 -1.70 -5.61
C MET A 28 -2.99 -2.81 -6.66
N LYS A 29 -1.85 -3.01 -7.35
CA LYS A 29 -1.70 -4.10 -8.32
C LYS A 29 -1.86 -5.49 -7.68
N ARG A 30 -1.35 -5.68 -6.45
CA ARG A 30 -1.53 -6.94 -5.71
C ARG A 30 -2.97 -7.15 -5.23
N LEU A 31 -3.73 -6.08 -5.00
CA LEU A 31 -5.15 -6.10 -4.65
C LEU A 31 -6.06 -6.29 -5.88
N ALA A 32 -5.64 -5.82 -7.05
CA ALA A 32 -6.43 -5.90 -8.27
C ALA A 32 -6.74 -7.35 -8.69
N ILE A 33 -5.76 -8.26 -8.56
CA ILE A 33 -5.92 -9.69 -8.92
C ILE A 33 -6.99 -10.37 -8.06
N PRO A 34 -6.91 -10.38 -6.71
CA PRO A 34 -7.95 -10.99 -5.89
C PRO A 34 -9.29 -10.29 -6.10
N PHE A 35 -9.32 -8.96 -6.24
CA PHE A 35 -10.56 -8.24 -6.51
C PHE A 35 -11.24 -8.73 -7.79
N ALA A 36 -10.51 -8.86 -8.89
CA ALA A 36 -11.03 -9.40 -10.15
C ALA A 36 -11.62 -10.81 -9.95
N VAL A 37 -10.90 -11.70 -9.27
CA VAL A 37 -11.36 -13.07 -8.97
C VAL A 37 -12.66 -13.04 -8.14
N PHE A 38 -12.75 -12.22 -7.09
CA PHE A 38 -13.95 -12.12 -6.25
C PHE A 38 -15.15 -11.47 -6.95
N THR A 39 -14.92 -10.57 -7.91
CA THR A 39 -15.99 -9.95 -8.71
C THR A 39 -16.49 -10.85 -9.83
N THR A 40 -15.72 -11.86 -10.26
CA THR A 40 -16.07 -12.73 -11.39
C THR A 40 -17.42 -13.45 -11.17
N PRO A 41 -17.71 -14.06 -10.01
CA PRO A 41 -19.00 -14.72 -9.77
C PRO A 41 -20.18 -13.75 -9.80
N ALA A 42 -20.01 -12.52 -9.30
CA ALA A 42 -21.06 -11.50 -9.36
C ALA A 42 -21.40 -11.16 -10.83
N THR A 43 -20.38 -10.98 -11.68
CA THR A 43 -20.60 -10.74 -13.11
C THR A 43 -21.24 -11.93 -13.82
N LEU A 44 -20.92 -13.16 -13.40
CA LEU A 44 -21.53 -14.37 -13.95
C LEU A 44 -23.01 -14.48 -13.60
N PHE A 45 -23.41 -14.22 -12.35
CA PHE A 45 -24.83 -14.22 -11.96
C PHE A 45 -25.62 -13.12 -12.66
N TYR A 46 -25.01 -11.95 -12.85
CA TYR A 46 -25.61 -10.87 -13.61
C TYR A 46 -25.83 -11.26 -15.10
N ALA A 47 -24.84 -11.90 -15.72
CA ALA A 47 -24.99 -12.42 -17.08
C ALA A 47 -26.09 -13.50 -17.16
N LEU A 48 -26.12 -14.42 -16.19
CA LEU A 48 -27.16 -15.45 -16.07
C LEU A 48 -28.57 -14.89 -15.89
N TYR A 49 -28.72 -13.67 -15.35
CA TYR A 49 -30.00 -12.99 -15.27
C TYR A 49 -30.46 -12.40 -16.62
N LEU A 50 -29.52 -11.92 -17.44
CA LEU A 50 -29.77 -11.24 -18.72
C LEU A 50 -30.04 -12.19 -19.90
N LEU A 51 -29.32 -13.33 -19.97
CA LEU A 51 -29.40 -14.28 -21.07
C LEU A 51 -30.74 -15.03 -21.23
N PRO A 52 -31.46 -15.44 -20.15
CA PRO A 52 -32.64 -16.29 -20.29
C PRO A 52 -33.88 -15.52 -20.77
N PRO A 53 -34.68 -16.13 -21.67
CA PRO A 53 -35.99 -15.59 -22.04
C PRO A 53 -36.94 -15.56 -20.83
N THR A 54 -37.98 -14.72 -20.91
CA THR A 54 -38.93 -14.42 -19.81
C THR A 54 -39.66 -15.64 -19.24
N GLN A 55 -39.62 -16.78 -19.93
CA GLN A 55 -40.25 -18.03 -19.52
C GLN A 55 -39.56 -18.70 -18.32
N PHE A 56 -38.30 -18.38 -18.03
CA PHE A 56 -37.54 -18.94 -16.90
C PHE A 56 -37.55 -18.01 -15.67
N ALA A 57 -38.74 -17.74 -15.13
CA ALA A 57 -38.89 -16.86 -13.96
C ALA A 57 -38.09 -17.33 -12.73
N LEU A 58 -38.09 -18.63 -12.46
CA LEU A 58 -37.34 -19.22 -11.33
C LEU A 58 -35.84 -18.99 -11.44
N LEU A 59 -35.27 -19.12 -12.64
CA LEU A 59 -33.84 -18.90 -12.88
C LEU A 59 -33.47 -17.44 -12.62
N LYS A 60 -34.30 -16.50 -13.06
CA LYS A 60 -34.09 -15.07 -12.81
C LYS A 60 -34.14 -14.73 -11.32
N CYS A 61 -35.16 -15.22 -10.60
CA CYS A 61 -35.26 -15.03 -9.16
C CYS A 61 -34.06 -15.63 -8.42
N PHE A 62 -33.62 -16.83 -8.82
CA PHE A 62 -32.45 -17.48 -8.25
C PHE A 62 -31.16 -16.69 -8.50
N SER A 63 -30.94 -16.21 -9.73
CA SER A 63 -29.77 -15.40 -10.07
C SER A 63 -29.71 -14.10 -9.26
N VAL A 64 -30.85 -13.42 -9.06
CA VAL A 64 -30.92 -12.21 -8.24
C VAL A 64 -30.60 -12.51 -6.77
N ALA A 65 -31.19 -13.57 -6.20
CA ALA A 65 -30.91 -13.96 -4.83
C ALA A 65 -29.44 -14.34 -4.59
N MET A 66 -28.84 -15.09 -5.53
CA MET A 66 -27.42 -15.45 -5.47
C MET A 66 -26.51 -14.23 -5.64
N PHE A 67 -26.88 -13.28 -6.49
CA PHE A 67 -26.14 -12.04 -6.67
C PHE A 67 -26.12 -11.19 -5.39
N ASP A 68 -27.27 -10.97 -4.76
CA ASP A 68 -27.39 -10.21 -3.51
C ASP A 68 -26.63 -10.88 -2.36
N TRP A 69 -26.76 -12.20 -2.25
CA TRP A 69 -26.02 -12.97 -1.25
C TRP A 69 -24.51 -12.86 -1.47
N TRP A 70 -24.05 -12.98 -2.72
CA TRP A 70 -22.63 -12.85 -3.05
C TRP A 70 -22.10 -11.43 -2.75
N LEU A 71 -22.87 -10.39 -3.06
CA LEU A 71 -22.50 -9.01 -2.77
C LEU A 71 -22.33 -8.79 -1.25
N THR A 72 -23.22 -9.38 -0.45
CA THR A 72 -23.17 -9.34 1.02
C THR A 72 -21.97 -10.13 1.56
N ALA A 73 -21.69 -11.32 1.02
CA ALA A 73 -20.51 -12.09 1.38
C ALA A 73 -19.21 -11.34 1.04
N LEU A 74 -19.18 -10.65 -0.11
CA LEU A 74 -18.05 -9.85 -0.56
C LEU A 74 -17.83 -8.62 0.32
N SER A 75 -18.89 -7.92 0.74
CA SER A 75 -18.77 -6.77 1.66
C SER A 75 -18.25 -7.20 3.04
N LEU A 76 -18.72 -8.34 3.57
CA LEU A 76 -18.19 -8.94 4.79
C LEU A 76 -16.73 -9.38 4.64
N ALA A 77 -16.39 -10.04 3.53
CA ALA A 77 -15.03 -10.48 3.25
C ALA A 77 -14.06 -9.29 3.15
N ILE A 78 -14.46 -8.20 2.47
CA ILE A 78 -13.66 -6.97 2.41
C ILE A 78 -13.53 -6.38 3.81
N SER A 79 -14.61 -6.27 4.59
CA SER A 79 -14.57 -5.70 5.94
C SER A 79 -13.63 -6.48 6.88
N LEU A 80 -13.62 -7.82 6.76
CA LEU A 80 -12.72 -8.69 7.52
C LEU A 80 -11.28 -8.67 6.99
N CYS A 81 -11.10 -8.58 5.68
CA CYS A 81 -9.79 -8.59 5.04
C CYS A 81 -9.10 -7.22 5.04
N PHE A 82 -9.85 -6.12 5.09
CA PHE A 82 -9.32 -4.75 5.08
C PHE A 82 -8.23 -4.52 6.15
N PRO A 83 -8.43 -4.89 7.44
CA PRO A 83 -7.38 -4.79 8.44
C PRO A 83 -6.19 -5.75 8.21
N LEU A 84 -6.34 -6.77 7.36
CA LEU A 84 -5.27 -7.69 6.99
C LEU A 84 -4.43 -7.18 5.81
N PHE A 85 -4.97 -6.38 4.90
CA PHE A 85 -4.22 -5.94 3.71
C PHE A 85 -3.38 -4.69 3.94
N ASP A 86 -3.87 -3.72 4.70
CA ASP A 86 -3.15 -2.47 4.91
C ASP A 86 -2.17 -2.58 6.09
N PHE A 87 -0.89 -2.38 5.81
CA PHE A 87 0.18 -2.40 6.80
C PHE A 87 0.00 -1.31 7.87
N ARG A 88 -0.62 -0.18 7.52
CA ARG A 88 -0.91 0.93 8.44
C ARG A 88 -1.98 0.51 9.43
N PHE A 89 -3.04 -0.13 8.94
CA PHE A 89 -4.12 -0.64 9.78
C PHE A 89 -3.74 -1.89 10.55
N ARG A 90 -2.82 -2.74 10.07
CA ARG A 90 -2.31 -3.89 10.85
C ARG A 90 -1.74 -3.48 12.21
N ARG A 91 -1.12 -2.29 12.30
CA ARG A 91 -0.56 -1.79 13.57
C ARG A 91 -1.68 -1.43 14.55
N ALA A 92 -2.69 -0.70 14.09
CA ALA A 92 -3.88 -0.36 14.89
C ALA A 92 -4.73 -1.60 15.22
N ALA A 93 -4.90 -2.51 14.26
CA ALA A 93 -5.69 -3.74 14.43
C ALA A 93 -5.06 -4.71 15.45
N ARG A 94 -3.75 -4.67 15.70
CA ARG A 94 -3.11 -5.47 16.77
C ARG A 94 -3.48 -5.03 18.17
N GLU A 95 -3.95 -3.80 18.35
CA GLU A 95 -4.44 -3.31 19.63
C GLU A 95 -5.82 -3.90 19.97
N ILE A 96 -6.53 -4.42 18.95
CA ILE A 96 -7.84 -5.04 19.11
C ILE A 96 -7.67 -6.56 19.36
N PRO A 97 -8.21 -7.10 20.46
CA PRO A 97 -7.97 -8.49 20.88
C PRO A 97 -8.47 -9.55 19.88
N CYS A 98 -9.62 -9.32 19.23
CA CYS A 98 -10.18 -10.25 18.24
C CYS A 98 -9.26 -10.43 17.02
N PHE A 99 -8.64 -9.34 16.55
CA PHE A 99 -7.73 -9.40 15.40
C PHE A 99 -6.35 -9.97 15.78
N ARG A 100 -5.93 -9.81 17.04
CA ARG A 100 -4.69 -10.42 17.56
C ARG A 100 -4.74 -11.95 17.53
N MET A 101 -5.91 -12.55 17.75
CA MET A 101 -6.09 -14.01 17.68
C MET A 101 -6.09 -14.52 16.23
N LEU A 102 -6.67 -13.75 15.30
CA LEU A 102 -6.78 -14.14 13.89
C LEU A 102 -5.48 -13.94 13.09
N MET A 103 -4.66 -12.95 13.45
CA MET A 103 -3.41 -12.69 12.76
C MET A 103 -2.29 -13.62 13.26
N PRO A 104 -1.72 -14.49 12.40
CA PRO A 104 -0.54 -15.24 12.78
C PRO A 104 0.59 -14.24 13.09
N SER A 105 1.27 -14.43 14.23
CA SER A 105 2.42 -13.65 14.69
C SER A 105 3.66 -13.91 13.81
N LYS A 106 3.52 -13.82 12.48
CA LYS A 106 4.65 -13.74 11.56
C LYS A 106 5.15 -12.31 11.60
N ARG A 107 6.14 -12.09 12.46
CA ARG A 107 6.95 -10.87 12.52
C ARG A 107 7.45 -10.60 11.10
N ASP A 108 6.89 -9.60 10.44
CA ASP A 108 7.17 -9.31 9.04
C ASP A 108 8.59 -8.72 8.92
N LYS A 109 9.59 -9.62 8.91
CA LYS A 109 11.02 -9.28 8.85
C LYS A 109 11.36 -8.53 7.55
N SER A 110 10.50 -8.59 6.53
CA SER A 110 10.66 -7.92 5.24
C SER A 110 10.58 -6.41 5.39
N LEU A 111 9.55 -5.91 6.07
CA LEU A 111 9.29 -4.48 6.19
C LEU A 111 10.22 -3.82 7.22
N SER A 112 10.58 -4.54 8.29
CA SER A 112 11.62 -4.07 9.21
C SER A 112 12.99 -4.04 8.51
N ARG A 113 13.36 -5.05 7.71
CA ARG A 113 14.61 -4.98 6.92
C ARG A 113 14.57 -3.85 5.90
N PHE A 114 13.45 -3.59 5.23
CA PHE A 114 13.35 -2.48 4.27
C PHE A 114 13.46 -1.11 4.95
N ALA A 115 12.70 -0.89 6.03
CA ALA A 115 12.72 0.35 6.80
C ALA A 115 14.09 0.59 7.46
N THR A 116 14.69 -0.45 8.06
CA THR A 116 15.98 -0.30 8.74
C THR A 116 17.12 -0.14 7.73
N LYS A 117 17.13 -0.91 6.62
CA LYS A 117 18.19 -0.83 5.61
C LYS A 117 18.16 0.47 4.82
N HIS A 118 16.97 1.04 4.57
CA HIS A 118 16.87 2.35 3.93
C HIS A 118 17.10 3.50 4.91
N ALA A 119 16.62 3.42 6.16
CA ALA A 119 16.95 4.40 7.18
C ALA A 119 18.46 4.44 7.47
N THR A 120 19.16 3.30 7.43
CA THR A 120 20.62 3.27 7.57
C THR A 120 21.34 3.83 6.35
N VAL A 121 20.86 3.54 5.13
CA VAL A 121 21.47 4.06 3.88
C VAL A 121 21.23 5.57 3.74
N ASP A 122 20.03 6.06 4.03
CA ASP A 122 19.74 7.50 3.99
C ASP A 122 20.44 8.24 5.14
N ARG A 123 20.60 7.61 6.32
CA ARG A 123 21.40 8.15 7.42
C ARG A 123 22.89 8.21 7.07
N GLN A 124 23.44 7.16 6.47
CA GLN A 124 24.83 7.14 6.00
C GLN A 124 25.02 8.24 4.95
N ARG A 125 24.15 8.30 3.94
CA ARG A 125 24.24 9.30 2.88
C ARG A 125 24.11 10.75 3.37
N ALA A 126 23.27 11.00 4.38
CA ALA A 126 23.16 12.31 5.03
C ALA A 126 24.39 12.63 5.88
N THR A 127 25.00 11.62 6.50
CA THR A 127 26.24 11.77 7.28
C THR A 127 27.42 12.05 6.36
N ASP A 128 27.52 11.33 5.23
CA ASP A 128 28.55 11.52 4.21
C ASP A 128 28.46 12.93 3.60
N LEU A 129 27.25 13.39 3.24
CA LEU A 129 27.02 14.76 2.78
C LEU A 129 27.44 15.81 3.81
N TYR A 130 27.16 15.58 5.09
CA TYR A 130 27.58 16.49 6.16
C TYR A 130 29.11 16.59 6.26
N PHE A 131 29.81 15.45 6.17
CA PHE A 131 31.26 15.43 6.23
C PHE A 131 31.92 16.03 4.98
N ASP A 132 31.36 15.81 3.79
CA ASP A 132 31.82 16.46 2.56
C ASP A 132 31.72 18.00 2.66
N PHE A 133 30.62 18.52 3.19
CA PHE A 133 30.48 19.97 3.40
C PHE A 133 31.48 20.49 4.44
N LEU A 134 31.73 19.74 5.51
CA LEU A 134 32.69 20.10 6.54
C LEU A 134 34.13 20.16 5.98
N GLU A 135 34.49 19.21 5.14
CA GLU A 135 35.81 19.15 4.50
C GLU A 135 36.00 20.32 3.52
N MET A 136 34.95 20.63 2.74
CA MET A 136 34.95 21.79 1.85
C MET A 136 35.12 23.13 2.60
N ASP A 137 34.47 23.30 3.74
CA ASP A 137 34.60 24.50 4.59
C ASP A 137 36.00 24.59 5.23
N LEU A 138 36.58 23.46 5.64
CA LEU A 138 37.95 23.41 6.19
C LEU A 138 39.00 23.75 5.14
N ASP A 139 38.84 23.29 3.91
CA ASP A 139 39.75 23.60 2.80
C ASP A 139 39.63 25.06 2.33
N LEU A 140 38.44 25.65 2.40
CA LEU A 140 38.25 27.08 2.17
C LEU A 140 38.96 27.94 3.23
N GLY A 141 38.98 27.50 4.49
CA GLY A 141 39.70 28.16 5.57
C GLY A 141 41.23 27.98 5.52
N ARG A 142 41.72 26.95 4.84
CA ARG A 142 43.15 26.62 4.74
C ARG A 142 43.87 27.35 3.59
N ARG A 143 43.14 27.98 2.66
CA ARG A 143 43.78 28.79 1.60
C ARG A 143 44.36 30.07 2.22
N PRO A 144 45.70 30.29 2.18
CA PRO A 144 46.28 31.54 2.62
C PRO A 144 45.77 32.67 1.72
N LYS A 145 45.44 33.81 2.34
CA LYS A 145 45.06 35.04 1.64
C LYS A 145 46.20 35.57 0.79
#